data_AF-A0A927WET4-F1
#
_entry.id   AF-A0A927WET4-F1
#
_cell.length_a   1.000
_cell.length_b   1.000
_cell.length_c   1.000
_cell.angle_alpha   90.00
_cell.angle_beta   90.00
_cell.angle_gamma   90.00
#
_symmetry.space_group_name_H-M   'P 1'
#
loop_
_entity.id
_entity.type
_entity.pdbx_description
1 polymer ?
#
loop_
_entity_poly.entity_id
_entity_poly.type
_entity_poly.pdbx_seq_one_letter_code
_entity_poly.pdbx_strand_id
1 'polypeptide(L)'
;MKHNYNIFTKQELVDFMSRHERSFMHIESPYGILLGIKMDDIMEKMKRNSESSKKLSEKFDQTKSLDDFKKIIEHNDEYNRLMKEYDRLEKLRFPKEVTYAEGN
;
A
#
# COMPACT_ATOMS: atom_id res chain seq x y z
N MET A 1 17.39 -10.61 -9.41
CA MET A 1 16.46 -11.16 -8.40
C MET A 1 15.30 -11.84 -9.09
N LYS A 2 14.75 -12.93 -8.55
CA LYS A 2 13.49 -13.51 -9.07
C LYS A 2 12.31 -12.72 -8.50
N HIS A 3 11.41 -12.24 -9.36
CA HIS A 3 10.18 -11.56 -8.93
C HIS A 3 9.21 -12.56 -8.29
N ASN A 4 8.68 -12.22 -7.12
CA ASN A 4 7.69 -13.04 -6.42
C ASN A 4 6.28 -12.48 -6.63
N TYR A 5 5.56 -13.01 -7.62
CA TYR A 5 4.21 -12.56 -7.94
C TYR A 5 3.13 -13.05 -6.96
N ASN A 6 3.46 -13.90 -5.98
CA ASN A 6 2.50 -14.39 -4.98
C ASN A 6 2.02 -13.30 -4.00
N ILE A 7 2.63 -12.11 -4.03
CA ILE A 7 2.17 -10.94 -3.28
C ILE A 7 0.94 -10.28 -3.91
N PHE A 8 0.64 -10.62 -5.16
CA PHE A 8 -0.54 -10.16 -5.88
C PHE A 8 -1.64 -11.22 -5.83
N THR A 9 -2.87 -10.77 -5.71
CA THR A 9 -4.05 -11.59 -5.90
C THR A 9 -4.20 -11.97 -7.37
N LYS A 10 -4.93 -13.05 -7.65
CA LYS A 10 -5.24 -13.44 -9.03
C LYS A 10 -5.93 -12.31 -9.81
N GLN A 11 -6.80 -11.55 -9.15
CA GLN A 11 -7.51 -10.45 -9.77
C GLN A 11 -6.57 -9.32 -10.18
N GLU A 12 -5.65 -8.91 -9.29
CA GLU A 12 -4.64 -7.88 -9.60
C GLU A 12 -3.80 -8.26 -10.83
N LEU A 13 -3.45 -9.55 -10.98
CA LEU A 13 -2.70 -10.04 -12.14
C LEU A 13 -3.54 -10.02 -13.43
N VAL A 14 -4.80 -10.46 -13.35
CA VAL A 14 -5.73 -10.46 -14.50
C VAL A 14 -6.05 -9.04 -14.97
N ASP A 15 -6.30 -8.13 -14.03
CA ASP A 15 -6.58 -6.73 -14.33
C ASP A 15 -5.36 -6.07 -14.98
N PHE A 16 -4.16 -6.36 -14.47
CA PHE A 16 -2.92 -5.88 -15.06
C PHE A 16 -2.74 -6.39 -16.49
N MET A 17 -2.89 -7.69 -16.72
CA MET A 17 -2.81 -8.26 -18.07
C MET A 17 -3.83 -7.62 -19.01
N SER A 18 -5.07 -7.41 -18.56
CA SER A 18 -6.14 -6.82 -19.38
C SER A 18 -5.86 -5.35 -19.75
N ARG A 19 -5.25 -4.58 -18.84
CA ARG A 19 -4.93 -3.16 -19.06
C ARG A 19 -3.66 -2.97 -19.91
N HIS A 20 -2.73 -3.90 -19.83
CA HIS A 20 -1.40 -3.79 -20.44
C HIS A 20 -1.15 -4.79 -21.58
N GLU A 21 -2.17 -5.56 -22.02
CA GLU A 21 -2.06 -6.58 -23.08
C GLU A 21 -1.44 -6.04 -24.37
N ARG A 22 -1.64 -4.75 -24.66
CA ARG A 22 -1.14 -4.07 -25.86
C ARG A 22 0.11 -3.21 -25.62
N SER A 23 0.59 -3.12 -24.39
CA SER A 23 1.74 -2.30 -24.00
C SER A 23 3.03 -3.13 -23.98
N PHE A 24 3.68 -3.22 -25.13
CA PHE A 24 4.89 -4.05 -25.31
C PHE A 24 6.22 -3.34 -24.96
N MET A 25 6.18 -2.06 -24.57
CA MET A 25 7.38 -1.23 -24.37
C MET A 25 7.26 -0.45 -23.05
N HIS A 26 7.49 -1.12 -21.93
CA HIS A 26 7.63 -0.46 -20.64
C HIS A 26 9.12 -0.29 -20.29
N ILE A 27 9.51 0.94 -19.96
CA ILE A 27 10.83 1.24 -19.36
C ILE A 27 10.95 0.54 -17.99
N GLU A 28 9.82 0.37 -17.29
CA GLU A 28 9.72 -0.32 -16.01
C GLU A 28 9.24 -1.77 -16.20
N SER A 29 9.77 -2.71 -15.41
CA SER A 29 9.34 -4.11 -15.48
C SER A 29 7.85 -4.26 -15.12
N PRO A 30 7.12 -5.25 -15.67
CA PRO A 30 5.73 -5.54 -15.29
C PRO A 30 5.54 -5.73 -13.78
N TYR A 31 6.53 -6.31 -13.10
CA TYR A 31 6.54 -6.45 -11.65
C TYR A 31 6.60 -5.09 -10.93
N GLY A 32 7.43 -4.17 -11.42
CA GLY A 32 7.54 -2.80 -10.88
C GLY A 32 6.25 -2.00 -11.07
N ILE A 33 5.61 -2.11 -12.23
CA ILE A 33 4.32 -1.47 -12.50
C ILE A 33 3.24 -2.03 -11.56
N LEU A 34 3.16 -3.36 -11.43
CA LEU A 34 2.23 -4.02 -10.50
C LEU A 34 2.46 -3.59 -9.05
N LEU A 35 3.71 -3.49 -8.60
CA LEU A 35 4.04 -2.96 -7.28
C LEU A 35 3.57 -1.51 -7.13
N GLY A 36 3.79 -0.66 -8.14
CA GLY A 36 3.33 0.72 -8.14
C GLY A 36 1.81 0.84 -7.98
N ILE A 37 1.05 0.10 -8.80
CA ILE A 37 -0.42 0.05 -8.70
C ILE A 37 -0.87 -0.37 -7.29
N LYS A 38 -0.26 -1.43 -6.74
CA LYS A 38 -0.60 -1.91 -5.40
C LYS A 38 -0.26 -0.90 -4.30
N MET A 39 0.85 -0.17 -4.44
CA MET A 39 1.23 0.91 -3.53
C MET A 39 0.23 2.07 -3.59
N ASP A 40 -0.19 2.46 -4.80
CA ASP A 40 -1.22 3.50 -5.00
C ASP A 40 -2.55 3.10 -4.36
N ASP A 41 -2.99 1.85 -4.52
CA ASP A 41 -4.20 1.33 -3.88
C ASP A 41 -4.13 1.38 -2.35
N ILE A 42 -2.97 1.08 -1.77
CA ILE A 42 -2.75 1.18 -0.31
C ILE A 42 -2.80 2.64 0.13
N MET A 43 -2.15 3.55 -0.60
CA MET A 43 -2.18 4.98 -0.31
C MET A 43 -3.62 5.54 -0.38
N GLU A 44 -4.41 5.09 -1.34
CA GLU A 44 -5.82 5.49 -1.45
C GLU A 44 -6.65 4.98 -0.26
N LYS A 45 -6.43 3.74 0.18
CA LYS A 45 -7.05 3.18 1.39
C LYS A 45 -6.67 3.97 2.64
N MET A 46 -5.41 4.34 2.79
CA MET A 46 -4.94 5.19 3.88
C MET A 46 -5.64 6.54 3.90
N LYS A 47 -5.75 7.20 2.75
CA LYS A 47 -6.43 8.49 2.63
C LYS A 47 -7.89 8.39 3.08
N ARG A 48 -8.62 7.38 2.60
CA ARG A 48 -10.02 7.12 3.00
C ARG A 48 -10.14 6.81 4.49
N ASN A 49 -9.20 6.04 5.04
CA ASN A 49 -9.14 5.75 6.47
C ASN A 49 -8.94 7.06 7.27
N SER A 50 -7.98 7.90 6.91
CA SER A 50 -7.75 9.20 7.58
C SER A 50 -8.96 10.13 7.50
N GLU A 51 -9.63 10.21 6.35
CA GLU A 51 -10.86 10.99 6.19
C GLU A 51 -12.00 10.46 7.07
N SER A 52 -12.11 9.14 7.21
CA SER A 52 -13.10 8.49 8.07
C SER A 52 -12.79 8.70 9.56
N SER A 53 -11.52 8.58 9.95
CA SER A 53 -11.03 8.85 11.31
C SER A 53 -11.31 10.29 11.72
N LYS A 54 -11.13 11.27 10.82
CA LYS A 54 -11.45 12.67 11.11
C LYS A 54 -12.93 12.85 11.47
N LYS A 55 -13.84 12.27 10.69
CA LYS A 55 -15.29 12.32 10.95
C LYS A 55 -15.66 11.62 12.26
N LEU A 56 -15.01 10.50 12.57
CA LEU A 56 -15.20 9.77 13.83
C LEU A 56 -14.73 10.59 15.04
N SER A 57 -13.58 11.26 14.93
CA SER A 57 -13.07 12.16 15.97
C SER A 57 -14.02 13.34 16.22
N GLU A 58 -14.50 14.00 15.16
CA GLU A 58 -15.48 15.08 15.26
C GLU A 58 -16.78 14.61 15.94
N LYS A 59 -17.24 13.40 15.60
CA LYS A 59 -18.41 12.78 16.24
C LYS A 59 -18.15 12.44 17.71
N PHE A 60 -17.00 11.85 18.02
CA PHE A 60 -16.61 11.53 19.40
C PHE A 60 -16.55 12.79 20.25
N ASP A 61 -16.10 13.92 19.72
CA ASP A 61 -16.08 15.17 20.46
C ASP A 61 -17.47 15.69 20.84
N GLN A 62 -18.50 15.32 20.09
CA GLN A 62 -19.89 15.65 20.38
C GLN A 62 -20.55 14.62 21.32
N THR A 63 -20.27 13.33 21.14
CA THR A 63 -20.96 12.25 21.86
C THR A 63 -20.25 11.80 23.13
N LYS A 64 -18.91 11.94 23.16
CA LYS A 64 -17.99 11.33 24.13
C LYS A 64 -18.27 9.83 24.34
N SER A 65 -18.78 9.16 23.30
CA SER A 65 -19.15 7.74 23.35
C SER A 65 -17.92 6.83 23.31
N LEU A 66 -17.87 5.86 24.22
CA LEU A 66 -16.85 4.81 24.23
C LEU A 66 -16.85 3.98 22.93
N ASP A 67 -18.00 3.80 22.29
CA ASP A 67 -18.08 3.04 21.04
C ASP A 67 -17.50 3.82 19.86
N ASP A 68 -17.65 5.15 19.85
CA ASP A 68 -17.01 6.00 18.86
C ASP A 68 -15.49 6.02 19.07
N PHE A 69 -15.03 6.03 20.33
CA PHE A 69 -13.60 5.92 20.66
C PHE A 69 -12.97 4.58 20.21
N LYS A 70 -13.67 3.45 20.41
CA LYS A 70 -13.21 2.14 19.93
C LYS A 70 -13.01 2.12 18.41
N LYS A 71 -13.95 2.70 17.65
CA LYS A 71 -13.83 2.81 16.19
C LYS A 71 -12.62 3.63 15.77
N ILE A 72 -12.30 4.71 16.49
CA ILE A 72 -11.09 5.51 16.22
C ILE A 72 -9.82 4.65 16.40
N ILE A 73 -9.77 3.81 17.45
CA ILE A 73 -8.65 2.88 17.65
C ILE A 73 -8.55 1.88 16.50
N GLU A 74 -9.66 1.26 16.10
CA GLU A 74 -9.70 0.29 14.99
C GLU A 74 -9.18 0.91 13.69
N HIS A 75 -9.58 2.15 13.40
CA HIS A 75 -9.10 2.87 12.23
C HIS A 75 -7.59 3.16 12.29
N ASN A 76 -7.07 3.54 13.46
CA ASN A 76 -5.62 3.74 13.65
C ASN A 76 -4.85 2.44 13.46
N ASP A 77 -5.37 1.31 13.97
CA ASP A 77 -4.76 0.00 13.77
C ASP A 77 -4.76 -0.42 12.30
N GLU A 78 -5.84 -0.16 11.57
CA GLU A 78 -5.89 -0.38 10.13
C GLU A 78 -4.86 0.49 9.40
N TYR A 79 -4.78 1.78 9.72
CA TYR A 79 -3.80 2.70 9.13
C TYR A 79 -2.36 2.20 9.34
N ASN A 80 -2.03 1.77 10.57
CA ASN A 80 -0.73 1.22 10.91
C ASN A 80 -0.41 -0.06 10.12
N ARG A 81 -1.41 -0.92 9.86
CA ARG A 81 -1.24 -2.11 9.01
C ARG A 81 -0.98 -1.74 7.56
N LEU A 82 -1.74 -0.78 7.02
CA LEU A 82 -1.54 -0.28 5.67
C LEU A 82 -0.15 0.33 5.51
N MET A 83 0.34 1.07 6.51
CA MET A 83 1.67 1.71 6.47
C MET A 83 2.79 0.67 6.39
N LYS A 84 2.70 -0.37 7.24
CA LYS A 84 3.68 -1.47 7.22
C LYS A 84 3.69 -2.21 5.90
N GLU A 85 2.53 -2.41 5.27
CA GLU A 85 2.48 -3.05 3.95
C GLU A 85 3.04 -2.11 2.86
N TYR A 86 2.74 -0.81 2.91
CA TYR A 86 3.34 0.17 1.99
C TYR A 86 4.88 0.16 2.08
N ASP A 87 5.43 0.25 3.30
CA ASP A 87 6.88 0.19 3.55
C ASP A 87 7.51 -1.11 3.03
N ARG A 88 6.78 -2.23 3.15
CA ARG A 88 7.22 -3.53 2.62
C ARG A 88 7.27 -3.53 1.10
N LEU A 89 6.25 -2.97 0.43
CA LEU A 89 6.21 -2.88 -1.04
C LEU A 89 7.27 -1.91 -1.56
N GLU A 90 7.50 -0.80 -0.86
CA GLU A 90 8.56 0.17 -1.20
C GLU A 90 9.94 -0.51 -1.20
N LYS A 91 10.26 -1.29 -0.16
CA LYS A 91 11.52 -2.07 -0.09
C LYS A 91 11.65 -3.11 -1.21
N LEU A 92 10.54 -3.63 -1.72
CA LEU A 92 10.54 -4.57 -2.86
C LEU A 92 10.72 -3.85 -4.20
N ARG A 93 10.20 -2.62 -4.32
CA ARG A 93 10.29 -1.80 -5.53
C ARG A 93 11.66 -1.13 -5.66
N PHE A 94 12.20 -0.64 -4.56
CA PHE A 94 13.48 0.03 -4.46
C PHE A 94 14.37 -0.71 -3.44
N PRO A 95 14.88 -1.90 -3.79
CA PRO A 95 15.84 -2.58 -2.93
C PRO A 95 17.04 -1.65 -2.78
N LYS A 96 17.34 -1.22 -1.55
CA LYS A 96 18.56 -0.43 -1.28
C LYS A 96 19.74 -1.20 -1.86
N GLU A 97 20.47 -0.60 -2.80
CA GLU A 97 21.76 -1.13 -3.22
C GLU A 97 22.60 -1.29 -1.94
N VAL A 98 23.02 -2.52 -1.65
CA VAL A 98 24.10 -2.73 -0.70
C VAL A 98 25.33 -2.19 -1.41
N THR A 99 25.62 -0.91 -1.23
CA THR A 99 26.89 -0.33 -1.64
C THR A 99 27.97 -1.09 -0.90
N TYR A 100 28.75 -1.88 -1.62
CA TYR A 100 30.00 -2.45 -1.13
C TYR A 100 30.96 -1.29 -0.86
N ALA A 101 30.80 -0.64 0.29
CA ALA A 101 31.76 0.28 0.86
C ALA A 101 32.63 -0.48 1.88
N GLU A 102 33.19 -1.61 1.47
CA GLU A 102 34.37 -2.20 2.12
C GLU A 102 35.33 -2.59 1.00
N GLY A 103 36.06 -1.58 0.51
CA GLY A 103 37.17 -1.72 -0.41
C GLY A 103 38.41 -1.11 0.21
N ASN A 104 39.29 -1.99 0.68
CA ASN A 104 40.71 -1.85 1.05
C ASN A 104 41.11 -0.90 2.19
#